data_AF-A0A931REF4-F1
#
_entry.id   AF-A0A931REF4-F1
#
_cell.length_a   1.000
_cell.length_b   1.000
_cell.length_c   1.000
_cell.angle_alpha   90.00
_cell.angle_beta   90.00
_cell.angle_gamma   90.00
#
_symmetry.space_group_name_H-M   'P 1'
#
loop_
_entity.id
_entity.type
_entity.pdbx_description
1 polymer ?
#
loop_
_entity_poly.entity_id
_entity_poly.type
_entity_poly.pdbx_seq_one_letter_code
_entity_poly.pdbx_strand_id
1 'polypeptide(L)'
;MNTQNVIDKFRGKILGNQATKKIIAETLLLLPEKTIEDLSKHVWFMSSFDDAWAYTFRGNDLKGKKMIFLSDELLSQDKESIQFTILHEVGHVVLNHRNSINFRQTREEVNKQEQEADKFAFRYLNQSFL
;
A
#
# COMPACT_ATOMS: atom_id res chain seq x y z
N MET A 1 3.19 16.26 -9.29
CA MET A 1 4.01 15.03 -9.15
C MET A 1 3.55 14.02 -10.19
N ASN A 2 4.44 13.24 -10.80
CA ASN A 2 4.08 12.15 -11.73
C ASN A 2 4.46 10.77 -11.15
N THR A 3 4.13 9.70 -11.88
CA THR A 3 4.36 8.31 -11.42
C THR A 3 5.84 8.01 -11.21
N GLN A 4 6.72 8.50 -12.09
CA GLN A 4 8.17 8.33 -11.96
C GLN A 4 8.70 9.00 -10.69
N ASN A 5 8.24 10.22 -10.38
CA ASN A 5 8.61 10.91 -9.15
C ASN A 5 8.22 10.09 -7.90
N VAL A 6 7.05 9.44 -7.92
CA VAL A 6 6.62 8.57 -6.80
C VAL A 6 7.53 7.36 -6.69
N ILE A 7 7.79 6.66 -7.79
CA ILE A 7 8.68 5.49 -7.82
C ILE A 7 10.07 5.85 -7.26
N ASP A 8 10.63 6.97 -7.71
CA ASP A 8 11.94 7.45 -7.27
C ASP A 8 11.95 7.84 -5.78
N LYS A 9 10.87 8.47 -5.28
CA LYS A 9 10.72 8.79 -3.84
C LYS A 9 10.77 7.53 -2.97
N PHE A 10 10.26 6.40 -3.45
CA PHE A 10 10.32 5.13 -2.73
C PHE A 10 11.68 4.41 -2.79
N ARG A 11 12.64 4.88 -3.60
CA ARG A 11 14.04 4.40 -3.62
C ARG A 11 14.19 2.88 -3.65
N GLY A 12 13.42 2.21 -4.50
CA GLY A 12 13.44 0.75 -4.65
C GLY A 12 12.56 -0.03 -3.68
N LYS A 13 11.78 0.64 -2.81
CA LYS A 13 10.82 -0.01 -1.90
C LYS A 13 9.47 -0.35 -2.54
N ILE A 14 9.34 -0.14 -3.86
CA ILE A 14 8.24 -0.68 -4.67
C ILE A 14 8.83 -1.82 -5.48
N LEU A 15 8.60 -3.03 -5.00
CA LEU A 15 9.08 -4.28 -5.55
C LEU A 15 7.94 -4.90 -6.38
N GLY A 16 8.15 -5.01 -7.69
CA GLY A 16 7.24 -5.65 -8.63
C GLY A 16 7.73 -5.47 -10.08
N ASN A 17 7.00 -6.04 -11.03
CA ASN A 17 7.21 -5.72 -12.44
C ASN A 17 6.84 -4.25 -12.75
N GLN A 18 7.10 -3.78 -13.98
CA GLN A 18 6.85 -2.38 -14.36
C GLN A 18 5.36 -2.01 -14.29
N ALA A 19 4.45 -2.94 -14.61
CA ALA A 19 3.02 -2.70 -14.54
C ALA A 19 2.58 -2.49 -13.07
N THR A 20 3.07 -3.33 -12.14
CA THR A 20 2.79 -3.19 -10.71
C THR A 20 3.33 -1.88 -10.15
N LYS A 21 4.58 -1.52 -10.49
CA LYS A 21 5.16 -0.23 -10.07
C LYS A 21 4.33 0.95 -10.55
N LYS A 22 3.89 0.89 -11.80
CA LYS A 22 3.05 1.93 -12.41
C LYS A 22 1.71 2.04 -11.69
N ILE A 23 0.97 0.95 -11.48
CA ILE A 23 -0.34 1.03 -10.85
C ILE A 23 -0.25 1.49 -9.39
N ILE A 24 0.75 1.03 -8.62
CA ILE A 24 0.99 1.54 -7.26
C ILE A 24 1.24 3.05 -7.29
N ALA A 25 2.12 3.52 -8.19
CA ALA A 25 2.42 4.95 -8.29
C ALA A 25 1.20 5.78 -8.70
N GLU A 26 0.39 5.29 -9.65
CA GLU A 26 -0.88 5.92 -10.05
C GLU A 26 -1.85 6.00 -8.88
N THR A 27 -2.01 4.94 -8.09
CA THR A 27 -2.85 4.94 -6.89
C THR A 27 -2.35 5.93 -5.85
N LEU A 28 -1.04 5.96 -5.59
CA LEU A 28 -0.48 6.86 -4.57
C LEU A 28 -0.63 8.32 -4.96
N LEU A 29 -0.66 8.67 -6.24
CA LEU A 29 -0.91 10.04 -6.71
C LEU A 29 -2.31 10.57 -6.36
N LEU A 30 -3.24 9.70 -5.95
CA LEU A 30 -4.55 10.10 -5.41
C LEU A 30 -4.46 10.69 -4.00
N LEU A 31 -3.32 10.50 -3.32
CA LEU A 31 -3.09 10.96 -1.97
C LEU A 31 -2.41 12.34 -1.95
N PRO A 32 -2.58 13.12 -0.86
CA PRO A 32 -1.80 14.33 -0.65
C PRO A 32 -0.30 14.05 -0.67
N GLU A 33 0.49 14.95 -1.24
CA GLU A 33 1.96 14.78 -1.36
C GLU A 33 2.62 14.47 -0.01
N LYS A 34 2.19 15.14 1.07
CA LYS A 34 2.68 14.89 2.42
C LYS A 34 2.48 13.43 2.86
N THR A 35 1.36 12.81 2.49
CA THR A 35 1.08 11.41 2.79
C THR A 35 2.02 10.50 2.02
N ILE A 36 2.25 10.78 0.73
CA ILE A 36 3.18 10.02 -0.11
C ILE A 36 4.60 10.11 0.45
N GLU A 37 5.03 11.30 0.87
CA GLU A 37 6.32 11.51 1.51
C GLU A 37 6.49 10.70 2.79
N ASP A 38 5.46 10.63 3.63
CA ASP A 38 5.50 9.85 4.85
C ASP A 38 5.57 8.34 4.56
N LEU A 39 4.70 7.85 3.67
CA LEU A 39 4.72 6.45 3.23
C LEU A 39 6.09 6.08 2.64
N SER A 40 6.70 6.96 1.85
CA SER A 40 8.02 6.75 1.24
C SER A 40 9.15 6.55 2.25
N LYS A 41 8.98 6.90 3.52
CA LYS A 41 9.98 6.66 4.56
C LYS A 41 9.82 5.29 5.22
N HIS A 42 8.60 4.76 5.30
CA HIS A 42 8.28 3.64 6.21
C HIS A 42 7.67 2.41 5.52
N VAL A 43 7.12 2.56 4.31
CA VAL A 43 6.37 1.51 3.63
C VAL A 43 7.17 0.89 2.48
N TRP A 44 7.08 -0.43 2.40
CA TRP A 44 7.50 -1.24 1.26
C TRP A 44 6.25 -1.85 0.61
N PHE A 45 6.19 -1.80 -0.72
CA PHE A 45 5.20 -2.52 -1.51
C PHE A 45 5.91 -3.68 -2.20
N MET A 46 5.29 -4.85 -2.19
CA MET A 46 5.83 -6.05 -2.81
C MET A 46 4.73 -6.81 -3.53
N SER A 47 4.94 -7.18 -4.79
CA SER A 47 4.12 -8.16 -5.49
C SER A 47 4.93 -9.39 -5.88
N SER A 48 4.29 -10.39 -6.45
CA SER A 48 5.01 -11.43 -7.18
C SER A 48 5.62 -10.87 -8.49
N PHE A 49 6.54 -11.64 -9.06
CA PHE A 49 7.39 -11.27 -10.18
C PHE A 49 7.43 -12.40 -11.20
N ASP A 50 7.59 -12.04 -12.47
CA ASP A 50 7.96 -12.99 -13.51
C ASP A 50 9.46 -13.39 -13.44
N ASP A 51 10.31 -12.53 -12.85
CA ASP A 51 11.78 -12.61 -12.91
C ASP A 51 12.48 -12.84 -11.56
N ALA A 52 11.74 -12.85 -10.44
CA ALA A 52 12.30 -13.09 -9.11
C ALA A 52 11.50 -14.17 -8.35
N TRP A 53 12.20 -15.23 -7.96
CA TRP A 53 11.59 -16.38 -7.29
C TRP A 53 11.44 -16.19 -5.77
N ALA A 54 12.23 -15.29 -5.16
CA ALA A 54 12.21 -15.02 -3.72
C ALA A 54 12.87 -13.69 -3.35
N TYR A 55 12.50 -13.13 -2.19
CA TYR A 55 13.15 -12.01 -1.53
C TYR A 55 13.71 -12.42 -0.17
N THR A 56 14.84 -11.84 0.21
CA THR A 56 15.37 -11.97 1.58
C THR A 56 15.47 -10.58 2.20
N PHE A 57 14.86 -10.43 3.37
CA PHE A 57 14.98 -9.24 4.21
C PHE A 57 15.78 -9.60 5.46
N ARG A 58 16.71 -8.74 5.88
CA ARG A 58 17.32 -8.84 7.20
C ARG A 58 16.30 -8.35 8.23
N GLY A 59 16.33 -8.88 9.45
CA GLY A 59 15.42 -8.44 10.53
C GLY A 59 15.48 -6.93 10.80
N ASN A 60 16.63 -6.29 10.57
CA ASN A 60 16.77 -4.84 10.66
C ASN A 60 16.11 -4.07 9.50
N ASP A 61 15.96 -4.68 8.32
CA ASP A 61 15.34 -4.04 7.15
C ASP A 61 13.83 -3.79 7.36
N LEU A 62 13.21 -4.63 8.21
CA LEU A 62 11.79 -4.55 8.57
C LEU A 62 11.53 -3.81 9.89
N LYS A 63 12.58 -3.49 10.67
CA LYS A 63 12.41 -2.89 12.00
C LYS A 63 11.78 -1.49 11.88
N GLY A 64 10.54 -1.36 12.35
CA GLY A 64 9.77 -0.11 12.27
C GLY A 64 9.32 0.25 10.85
N LYS A 65 9.38 -0.70 9.91
CA LYS A 65 8.83 -0.55 8.56
C LYS A 65 7.52 -1.33 8.45
N LYS A 66 6.67 -0.91 7.50
CA LYS A 66 5.45 -1.61 7.13
C LYS A 66 5.66 -2.20 5.74
N MET A 67 5.14 -3.39 5.51
CA MET A 67 5.19 -4.06 4.22
C MET A 67 3.76 -4.36 3.79
N ILE A 68 3.41 -3.93 2.58
CA ILE A 68 2.14 -4.23 1.93
C ILE A 68 2.46 -5.23 0.81
N PHE A 69 1.85 -6.40 0.89
CA PHE A 69 1.98 -7.44 -0.12
C PHE A 69 0.76 -7.43 -1.03
N LEU A 70 0.99 -7.35 -2.35
CA LEU A 70 -0.03 -7.39 -3.38
C LEU A 70 0.06 -8.76 -4.08
N SER A 71 -0.98 -9.57 -3.95
CA SER A 71 -1.00 -10.87 -4.61
C SER A 71 -1.27 -10.74 -6.11
N ASP A 72 -0.94 -11.79 -6.87
CA ASP A 72 -1.17 -11.79 -8.33
C ASP A 72 -2.66 -11.81 -8.66
N GLU A 73 -3.47 -12.47 -7.83
CA GLU A 73 -4.92 -12.48 -7.98
C GLU A 73 -5.48 -11.06 -7.89
N LEU A 74 -4.96 -10.23 -6.97
CA LEU A 74 -5.31 -8.82 -6.87
C LEU A 74 -4.91 -8.09 -8.15
N LEU A 75 -3.68 -8.28 -8.64
CA LEU A 75 -3.18 -7.60 -9.83
C LEU A 75 -3.89 -8.03 -11.13
N SER A 76 -4.64 -9.13 -11.10
CA SER A 76 -5.51 -9.57 -12.21
C SER A 76 -6.91 -8.91 -12.21
N GLN A 77 -7.27 -8.17 -11.16
CA GLN A 77 -8.55 -7.46 -11.07
C GLN A 77 -8.57 -6.21 -11.95
N ASP A 78 -9.74 -5.58 -12.05
CA ASP A 78 -9.87 -4.28 -12.70
C ASP A 78 -9.09 -3.19 -11.93
N LYS A 79 -8.79 -2.10 -12.64
CA LYS A 79 -7.98 -1.00 -12.11
C LYS A 79 -8.56 -0.44 -10.81
N GLU A 80 -9.87 -0.24 -10.74
CA GLU A 80 -10.52 0.40 -9.61
C GLU A 80 -10.42 -0.49 -8.36
N SER A 81 -10.65 -1.80 -8.51
CA SER A 81 -10.45 -2.78 -7.45
C SER A 81 -9.01 -2.80 -6.92
N ILE A 82 -8.01 -2.78 -7.81
CA ILE A 82 -6.59 -2.71 -7.42
C ILE A 82 -6.30 -1.43 -6.64
N GLN A 83 -6.77 -0.28 -7.14
CA GLN A 83 -6.57 1.01 -6.50
C GLN A 83 -7.23 1.06 -5.13
N PHE A 84 -8.47 0.57 -5.02
CA PHE A 84 -9.20 0.47 -3.77
C PHE A 84 -8.42 -0.34 -2.73
N THR A 85 -7.98 -1.56 -3.08
CA THR A 85 -7.24 -2.42 -2.14
C THR A 85 -5.92 -1.79 -1.72
N ILE A 86 -5.16 -1.19 -2.63
CA ILE A 86 -3.92 -0.48 -2.27
C ILE A 86 -4.21 0.67 -1.30
N LEU A 87 -5.26 1.47 -1.56
CA LEU A 87 -5.64 2.56 -0.67
C LEU A 87 -6.13 2.07 0.69
N HIS A 88 -6.84 0.95 0.75
CA HIS A 88 -7.30 0.32 1.98
C HIS A 88 -6.11 -0.07 2.87
N GLU A 89 -5.11 -0.78 2.30
CA GLU A 89 -3.89 -1.15 3.03
C GLU A 89 -3.06 0.07 3.45
N VAL A 90 -2.97 1.08 2.60
CA VAL A 90 -2.37 2.37 2.96
C VAL A 90 -3.16 3.04 4.10
N GLY A 91 -4.49 2.92 4.10
CA GLY A 91 -5.36 3.38 5.16
C GLY A 91 -4.98 2.80 6.52
N HIS A 92 -4.76 1.49 6.59
CA HIS A 92 -4.26 0.85 7.82
C HIS A 92 -2.94 1.44 8.30
N VAL A 93 -2.01 1.73 7.38
CA VAL A 93 -0.72 2.34 7.74
C VAL A 93 -0.91 3.77 8.24
N VAL A 94 -1.63 4.60 7.50
CA VAL A 94 -1.80 6.04 7.79
C VAL A 94 -2.59 6.25 9.08
N LEU A 95 -3.61 5.42 9.33
CA LEU A 95 -4.43 5.48 10.54
C LEU A 95 -3.79 4.75 11.73
N ASN A 96 -2.58 4.22 11.56
CA ASN A 96 -1.82 3.48 12.58
C ASN A 96 -2.62 2.32 13.18
N HIS A 97 -3.36 1.61 12.32
CA HIS A 97 -4.07 0.39 12.69
C HIS A 97 -3.08 -0.69 13.15
N ARG A 98 -3.52 -1.52 14.09
CA ARG A 98 -2.68 -2.56 14.69
C ARG A 98 -2.84 -3.86 13.89
N ASN A 99 -1.71 -4.50 13.59
CA ASN A 99 -1.73 -5.84 13.01
C ASN A 99 -1.94 -6.86 14.13
N SER A 100 -2.73 -7.89 13.85
CA SER A 100 -3.12 -8.96 14.78
C SER A 100 -1.98 -9.84 15.29
N ILE A 101 -0.78 -9.73 14.69
CA ILE A 101 0.35 -10.63 14.96
C ILE A 101 0.91 -10.47 16.39
N ASN A 102 0.81 -9.29 17.00
CA ASN A 102 1.36 -9.01 18.34
C ASN A 102 0.35 -8.36 19.32
N PHE A 103 -0.89 -8.18 18.90
CA PHE A 103 -1.93 -7.54 19.72
C PHE A 103 -3.21 -8.35 19.67
N ARG A 104 -3.74 -8.68 20.85
CA ARG A 104 -5.07 -9.29 20.97
C ARG A 104 -6.09 -8.18 20.81
N GLN A 105 -6.73 -8.12 19.65
CA GLN A 105 -7.80 -7.16 19.35
C GLN A 105 -9.16 -7.83 19.49
N THR A 106 -10.16 -7.07 19.92
CA THR A 106 -11.55 -7.56 19.90
C THR A 106 -12.08 -7.56 18.48
N ARG A 107 -13.14 -8.34 18.23
CA ARG A 107 -13.83 -8.35 16.93
C ARG A 107 -14.36 -6.96 16.56
N GLU A 108 -14.82 -6.18 17.55
CA GLU A 108 -15.31 -4.83 17.34
C GLU A 108 -14.18 -3.86 16.93
N GLU A 109 -13.00 -3.97 17.55
CA GLU A 109 -11.84 -3.16 17.19
C GLU A 109 -11.34 -3.45 15.78
N VAL A 110 -11.33 -4.73 15.39
CA VAL A 110 -10.98 -5.14 14.02
C VAL A 110 -12.00 -4.56 13.05
N ASN A 111 -13.31 -4.81 13.27
CA ASN A 111 -14.36 -4.30 12.40
C ASN A 111 -14.31 -2.78 12.23
N LYS A 112 -14.01 -2.04 13.30
CA LYS A 112 -13.86 -0.59 13.24
C LYS A 112 -12.68 -0.17 12.35
N GLN A 113 -11.53 -0.84 12.48
CA GLN A 113 -10.34 -0.55 11.67
C GLN A 113 -10.59 -0.86 10.18
N GLU A 114 -11.25 -1.96 9.86
CA GLU A 114 -11.65 -2.27 8.48
C GLU A 114 -12.55 -1.18 7.89
N GLN A 115 -13.59 -0.76 8.64
CA GLN A 115 -14.49 0.31 8.19
C GLN A 115 -13.78 1.66 8.01
N GLU A 116 -12.79 1.97 8.84
CA GLU A 116 -12.00 3.19 8.72
C GLU A 116 -11.07 3.14 7.50
N ALA A 117 -10.46 1.99 7.22
CA ALA A 117 -9.66 1.75 6.02
C ALA A 117 -10.50 1.82 4.73
N ASP A 118 -11.70 1.24 4.72
CA ASP A 118 -12.65 1.35 3.60
C ASP A 118 -13.03 2.80 3.33
N LYS A 119 -13.39 3.55 4.38
CA LYS A 119 -13.72 4.98 4.25
C LYS A 119 -12.55 5.79 3.71
N PHE A 120 -11.33 5.47 4.15
CA PHE A 120 -10.12 6.10 3.63
C PHE A 120 -9.98 5.82 2.12
N ALA A 121 -10.13 4.56 1.69
CA ALA A 121 -10.03 4.18 0.29
C ALA A 121 -11.07 4.88 -0.58
N PHE A 122 -12.35 4.81 -0.20
CA PHE A 122 -13.44 5.46 -0.94
C PHE A 122 -13.26 6.96 -1.08
N ARG A 123 -12.76 7.63 -0.03
CA ARG A 123 -12.53 9.08 -0.06
C ARG A 123 -11.60 9.49 -1.20
N TYR A 124 -10.46 8.81 -1.36
CA TYR A 124 -9.46 9.21 -2.35
C TYR A 124 -9.75 8.68 -3.74
N LEU A 125 -10.42 7.52 -3.84
CA LEU A 125 -10.86 6.99 -5.14
C LEU A 125 -11.90 7.93 -5.78
N ASN A 126 -12.90 8.36 -5.00
CA ASN A 126 -13.99 9.22 -5.49
C ASN A 126 -13.60 10.69 -5.73
N GLN A 127 -12.53 11.18 -5.10
CA GLN A 127 -12.01 12.53 -5.36
C GLN A 127 -11.39 12.68 -6.77
N SER A 128 -11.13 11.58 -7.47
CA SER A 128 -10.62 11.59 -8.85
C SER A 128 -11.67 11.98 -9.90
N PHE A 129 -12.93 12.13 -9.50
CA PHE A 129 -14.07 12.44 -10.38
C PHE A 129 -14.62 13.87 -10.22
N LEU A 130 -13.91 14.75 -9.49
CA LEU A 130 -14.20 16.18 -9.34
C LEU A 130 -13.02 17.03 -9.85
#